data_AF-A2DR63-F1
#
_entry.id   AF-A2DR63-F1
#
_cell.length_a   1.000
_cell.length_b   1.000
_cell.length_c   1.000
_cell.angle_alpha   90.00
_cell.angle_beta   90.00
_cell.angle_gamma   90.00
#
_symmetry.space_group_name_H-M   'P 1'
#
loop_
_entity.id
_entity.type
_entity.pdbx_description
1 polymer ?
#
loop_
_entity_poly.entity_id
_entity_poly.type
_entity_poly.pdbx_seq_one_letter_code
_entity_poly.pdbx_strand_id
1 'polypeptide(L)'
;MQETAITASSSLQDISNSENTKLEQLIDVPFTKKAIAALLRLFNYFDIYAPRIPAVYDIITIIRFFQLIGGSIMAANTDLFKPGTLTFKVMSVISVLFHVVPVQYRDANLVYILTAIDAILIVFGFYLVITVFQYKTTSKVPRMSLLILSFYIAIGPFIILPLAAQFVGQMISNEIATASKPDSIELILAIVTVTQFVFYIWMMMKTYTTTIIFRATSLQTLEGSAQNKVFLVTLFNTLICAIATDMDRIPQTVITAISMLIYVFSITTVFNCGTFIRHSHQIMILGGSILGIVISAVNFCPAEKQNQ
;
A
#
# COMPACT_ATOMS: atom_id res chain seq x y z
N MET A 1 12.91 -47.49 -40.89
CA MET A 1 13.87 -46.59 -40.22
C MET A 1 13.67 -45.22 -40.82
N GLN A 2 13.01 -44.32 -40.09
CA GLN A 2 12.70 -42.97 -40.55
C GLN A 2 13.43 -42.03 -39.58
N GLU A 3 14.50 -41.42 -40.06
CA GLU A 3 15.35 -40.50 -39.32
C GLU A 3 14.54 -39.24 -39.01
N THR A 4 14.27 -38.99 -37.73
CA THR A 4 13.58 -37.78 -37.28
C THR A 4 14.64 -36.75 -36.96
N ALA A 5 14.77 -35.74 -37.83
CA ALA A 5 15.66 -34.61 -37.62
C ALA A 5 15.21 -33.79 -36.40
N ILE A 6 16.07 -33.70 -35.38
CA ILE A 6 15.88 -32.82 -34.23
C ILE A 6 16.24 -31.40 -34.68
N THR A 7 15.23 -30.56 -34.90
CA THR A 7 15.44 -29.12 -35.16
C THR A 7 15.76 -28.42 -33.85
N ALA A 8 17.03 -28.04 -33.68
CA ALA A 8 17.51 -27.18 -32.61
C ALA A 8 17.01 -25.74 -32.83
N SER A 9 15.92 -25.35 -32.17
CA SER A 9 15.35 -24.00 -32.18
C SER A 9 15.46 -23.31 -30.81
N SER A 10 16.53 -23.55 -30.07
CA SER A 10 16.73 -23.01 -28.70
C SER A 10 17.93 -22.07 -28.54
N SER A 11 18.58 -21.59 -29.61
CA SER A 11 19.83 -20.82 -29.51
C SER A 11 19.75 -19.32 -29.85
N LEU A 12 18.65 -18.83 -30.42
CA LEU A 12 18.55 -17.42 -30.87
C LEU A 12 18.13 -16.43 -29.76
N GLN A 13 17.36 -16.87 -28.77
CA GLN A 13 16.94 -15.99 -27.66
C GLN A 13 18.10 -15.66 -26.70
N ASP A 14 19.02 -16.60 -26.49
CA ASP A 14 20.17 -16.39 -25.59
C ASP A 14 21.21 -15.43 -26.18
N ILE A 15 21.33 -15.35 -27.51
CA ILE A 15 22.24 -14.43 -28.19
C ILE A 15 21.76 -12.97 -28.05
N SER A 16 20.45 -12.69 -28.14
CA SER A 16 19.92 -11.32 -27.97
C SER A 16 20.14 -10.74 -26.57
N ASN A 17 20.22 -11.59 -25.54
CA ASN A 17 20.50 -11.16 -24.17
C ASN A 17 22.00 -10.90 -23.94
N SER A 18 22.87 -11.64 -24.63
CA SER A 18 24.33 -11.49 -24.59
C SER A 18 24.83 -10.25 -25.36
N GLU A 19 24.19 -9.88 -26.48
CA GLU A 19 24.60 -8.70 -27.26
C GLU A 19 24.23 -7.38 -26.59
N ASN A 20 23.09 -7.35 -25.88
CA ASN A 20 22.67 -6.19 -25.11
C ASN A 20 23.68 -5.80 -24.01
N THR A 21 24.44 -6.75 -23.45
CA THR A 21 25.38 -6.47 -22.35
C THR A 21 26.64 -5.71 -22.80
N LYS A 22 27.11 -5.93 -24.04
CA LYS A 22 28.24 -5.17 -24.60
C LYS A 22 27.81 -3.79 -25.09
N LEU A 23 26.62 -3.67 -25.68
CA LEU A 23 26.05 -2.38 -26.09
C LEU A 23 25.67 -1.49 -24.89
N GLU A 24 25.27 -2.08 -23.76
CA GLU A 24 24.99 -1.36 -22.50
C GLU A 24 26.25 -0.70 -21.89
N GLN A 25 27.45 -1.14 -22.27
CA GLN A 25 28.70 -0.47 -21.89
C GLN A 25 29.04 0.74 -22.79
N LEU A 26 28.43 0.82 -23.97
CA LEU A 26 28.64 1.90 -24.94
C LEU A 26 27.57 3.00 -24.83
N ILE A 27 26.45 2.72 -24.15
CA ILE A 27 25.32 3.64 -23.99
C ILE A 27 25.07 3.87 -22.50
N ASP A 28 25.14 5.12 -22.05
CA ASP A 28 24.82 5.50 -20.68
C ASP A 28 23.33 5.31 -20.38
N VAL A 29 22.99 4.11 -19.92
CA VAL A 29 21.64 3.81 -19.41
C VAL A 29 21.45 4.52 -18.05
N PRO A 30 20.38 5.32 -17.87
CA PRO A 30 20.15 6.07 -16.64
C PRO A 30 20.02 5.14 -15.43
N PHE A 31 20.52 5.61 -14.28
CA PHE A 31 20.56 4.84 -13.04
C PHE A 31 19.19 4.26 -12.66
N THR A 32 18.10 5.02 -12.81
CA THR A 32 16.74 4.58 -12.51
C THR A 32 16.33 3.35 -13.32
N LYS A 33 16.69 3.27 -14.61
CA LYS A 33 16.39 2.08 -15.44
C LYS A 33 17.19 0.87 -14.98
N LYS A 34 18.47 1.06 -14.64
CA LYS A 34 19.34 0.00 -14.08
C LYS A 34 18.79 -0.54 -12.75
N ALA A 35 18.32 0.36 -11.88
CA ALA A 35 17.72 0.00 -10.59
C ALA A 35 16.41 -0.79 -10.78
N ILE A 36 15.52 -0.33 -11.67
CA ILE A 36 14.27 -1.05 -11.99
C ILE A 36 14.58 -2.45 -12.54
N ALA A 37 15.50 -2.57 -13.50
CA ALA A 37 15.85 -3.86 -14.07
C ALA A 37 16.41 -4.83 -13.00
N ALA A 38 17.27 -4.34 -12.10
CA ALA A 38 17.79 -5.14 -11.00
C ALA A 38 16.69 -5.56 -10.01
N LEU A 39 15.79 -4.65 -9.68
CA LEU A 39 14.64 -4.89 -8.81
C LEU A 39 13.71 -5.97 -9.40
N LEU A 40 13.36 -5.85 -10.67
CA LEU A 40 12.52 -6.82 -11.38
C LEU A 40 13.16 -8.21 -11.42
N ARG A 41 14.47 -8.30 -11.67
CA ARG A 41 15.20 -9.57 -11.64
C ARG A 41 15.16 -10.20 -10.24
N LEU A 42 15.33 -9.41 -9.17
CA LEU A 42 15.21 -9.91 -7.81
C LEU A 42 13.80 -10.42 -7.51
N PHE A 43 12.78 -9.67 -7.90
CA PHE A 43 11.40 -10.05 -7.66
C PHE A 43 10.96 -11.29 -8.46
N ASN A 44 11.46 -11.48 -9.69
CA ASN A 44 11.27 -12.73 -10.43
C ASN A 44 11.97 -13.91 -9.75
N TYR A 45 13.15 -13.69 -9.18
CA TYR A 45 13.83 -14.69 -8.36
C TYR A 45 13.00 -15.05 -7.12
N PHE A 46 12.36 -14.08 -6.47
CA PHE A 46 11.47 -14.34 -5.33
C PHE A 46 10.23 -15.13 -5.74
N ASP A 47 9.62 -14.84 -6.89
CA ASP A 47 8.43 -15.58 -7.32
C ASP A 47 8.70 -17.08 -7.54
N ILE A 48 9.94 -17.44 -7.86
CA ILE A 48 10.39 -18.82 -8.09
C ILE A 48 10.87 -19.48 -6.79
N TYR A 49 11.71 -18.80 -6.02
CA TYR A 49 12.47 -19.42 -4.92
C TYR A 49 12.01 -19.02 -3.51
N ALA A 50 11.23 -17.95 -3.36
CA ALA A 50 10.77 -17.54 -2.05
C ALA A 50 9.70 -18.52 -1.50
N PRO A 51 9.71 -18.78 -0.18
CA PRO A 51 8.68 -19.62 0.42
C PRO A 51 7.31 -18.95 0.28
N ARG A 52 6.34 -19.70 -0.25
CA ARG A 52 4.95 -19.28 -0.28
C ARG A 52 4.33 -19.41 1.10
N ILE A 53 3.64 -18.37 1.54
CA ILE A 53 3.04 -18.26 2.89
C ILE A 53 1.52 -18.03 2.78
N PRO A 54 0.74 -19.00 2.26
CA PRO A 54 -0.68 -18.80 1.93
C PRO A 54 -1.52 -18.34 3.12
N ALA A 55 -1.28 -18.88 4.31
CA ALA A 55 -1.96 -18.46 5.53
C ALA A 55 -1.77 -16.96 5.83
N VAL A 56 -0.55 -16.43 5.60
CA VAL A 56 -0.28 -14.99 5.78
C VAL A 56 -1.05 -14.18 4.72
N TYR A 57 -1.09 -14.62 3.46
CA TYR A 57 -1.83 -13.91 2.41
C TYR A 57 -3.33 -13.84 2.70
N ASP A 58 -3.94 -14.90 3.23
CA ASP A 58 -5.36 -14.92 3.59
C ASP A 58 -5.63 -13.98 4.78
N ILE A 59 -4.79 -13.99 5.83
CA ILE A 59 -4.91 -13.06 6.98
C ILE A 59 -4.79 -11.60 6.51
N ILE A 60 -3.78 -11.29 5.70
CA ILE A 60 -3.56 -9.93 5.20
C ILE A 60 -4.69 -9.51 4.26
N THR A 61 -5.33 -10.44 3.54
CA THR A 61 -6.52 -10.14 2.71
C THR A 61 -7.66 -9.60 3.56
N ILE A 62 -7.91 -10.20 4.73
CA ILE A 62 -8.95 -9.75 5.67
C ILE A 62 -8.60 -8.36 6.23
N ILE A 63 -7.35 -8.16 6.66
CA ILE A 63 -6.92 -6.87 7.20
C ILE A 63 -7.02 -5.78 6.13
N ARG A 64 -6.57 -6.04 4.90
CA ARG A 64 -6.68 -5.09 3.77
C ARG A 64 -8.11 -4.73 3.44
N PHE A 65 -9.06 -5.66 3.59
CA PHE A 65 -10.47 -5.35 3.42
C PHE A 65 -10.99 -4.41 4.50
N PHE A 66 -10.60 -4.62 5.77
CA PHE A 66 -10.90 -3.67 6.82
C PHE A 66 -10.22 -2.32 6.60
N GLN A 67 -8.98 -2.28 6.10
CA GLN A 67 -8.28 -1.04 5.74
C GLN A 67 -8.98 -0.28 4.62
N LEU A 68 -9.50 -0.99 3.62
CA LEU A 68 -10.27 -0.38 2.53
C LEU A 68 -11.47 0.38 3.08
N ILE A 69 -12.23 -0.20 4.01
CA ILE A 69 -13.44 0.42 4.60
C ILE A 69 -13.07 1.41 5.71
N GLY A 70 -12.03 1.11 6.49
CA GLY A 70 -11.69 1.76 7.74
C GLY A 70 -11.45 3.26 7.63
N GLY A 71 -10.89 3.72 6.51
CA GLY A 71 -10.74 5.15 6.22
C GLY A 71 -12.09 5.88 6.24
N SER A 72 -13.13 5.34 5.59
CA SER A 72 -14.46 6.00 5.55
C SER A 72 -15.13 6.13 6.90
N ILE A 73 -14.80 5.26 7.86
CA ILE A 73 -15.37 5.31 9.21
C ILE A 73 -14.94 6.60 9.92
N MET A 74 -13.78 7.17 9.55
CA MET A 74 -13.25 8.39 10.18
C MET A 74 -13.22 8.25 11.71
N ALA A 75 -12.74 7.10 12.19
CA ALA A 75 -12.84 6.71 13.61
C ALA A 75 -12.22 7.70 14.61
N ALA A 76 -11.31 8.56 14.14
CA ALA A 76 -10.68 9.60 14.96
C ALA A 76 -11.39 10.96 14.91
N ASN A 77 -12.38 11.13 14.03
CA ASN A 77 -13.08 12.39 13.91
C ASN A 77 -13.90 12.63 15.19
N THR A 78 -13.54 13.68 15.91
CA THR A 78 -14.10 13.98 17.23
C THR A 78 -15.49 14.59 17.18
N ASP A 79 -15.90 15.13 16.02
CA ASP A 79 -17.27 15.57 15.76
C ASP A 79 -18.23 14.39 15.63
N LEU A 80 -17.79 13.30 15.00
CA LEU A 80 -18.58 12.06 14.87
C LEU A 80 -18.53 11.21 16.15
N PHE A 81 -17.34 11.10 16.76
CA PHE A 81 -17.12 10.25 17.93
C PHE A 81 -16.55 11.08 19.09
N LYS A 82 -17.43 11.72 19.85
CA LYS A 82 -17.02 12.59 20.96
C LYS A 82 -16.20 11.83 22.02
N PRO A 83 -14.99 12.30 22.37
CA PRO A 83 -14.17 11.69 23.42
C PRO A 83 -14.92 11.52 24.75
N GLY A 84 -14.66 10.42 25.45
CA GLY A 84 -15.32 10.08 26.72
C GLY A 84 -16.66 9.33 26.59
N THR A 85 -17.28 9.31 25.40
CA THR A 85 -18.53 8.57 25.17
C THR A 85 -18.30 7.06 24.98
N LEU A 86 -19.36 6.25 25.18
CA LEU A 86 -19.32 4.81 24.88
C LEU A 86 -19.03 4.56 23.40
N THR A 87 -19.63 5.34 22.50
CA THR A 87 -19.43 5.23 21.05
C THR A 87 -17.97 5.41 20.68
N PHE A 88 -17.29 6.42 21.24
CA PHE A 88 -15.84 6.61 21.03
C PHE A 88 -15.01 5.44 21.55
N LYS A 89 -15.37 4.85 22.70
CA LYS A 89 -14.68 3.65 23.23
C LYS A 89 -14.82 2.45 22.30
N VAL A 90 -16.04 2.17 21.85
CA VAL A 90 -16.32 1.08 20.90
C VAL A 90 -15.59 1.31 19.59
N MET A 91 -15.65 2.54 19.05
CA MET A 91 -14.99 2.87 17.80
C MET A 91 -13.46 2.78 17.90
N SER A 92 -12.89 3.15 19.06
CA SER A 92 -11.48 2.99 19.33
C SER A 92 -11.03 1.53 19.28
N VAL A 93 -11.81 0.61 19.85
CA VAL A 93 -11.52 -0.84 19.77
C VAL A 93 -11.65 -1.35 18.34
N ILE A 94 -12.73 -0.98 17.63
CA ILE A 94 -12.95 -1.41 16.24
C ILE A 94 -11.82 -0.91 15.32
N SER A 95 -11.29 0.29 15.58
CA SER A 95 -10.22 0.89 14.77
C SER A 95 -8.93 0.09 14.72
N VAL A 96 -8.69 -0.80 15.69
CA VAL A 96 -7.52 -1.70 15.71
C VAL A 96 -7.51 -2.62 14.49
N LEU A 97 -8.68 -3.00 13.97
CA LEU A 97 -8.80 -3.90 12.83
C LEU A 97 -8.22 -3.32 11.52
N PHE A 98 -8.14 -2.00 11.41
CA PHE A 98 -7.67 -1.32 10.19
C PHE A 98 -6.50 -0.36 10.41
N HIS A 99 -6.27 0.11 11.64
CA HIS A 99 -5.18 1.02 11.97
C HIS A 99 -4.26 0.51 13.08
N VAL A 100 -4.45 -0.72 13.60
CA VAL A 100 -3.59 -1.38 14.62
C VAL A 100 -3.56 -0.68 16.00
N VAL A 101 -3.46 0.64 16.05
CA VAL A 101 -3.42 1.47 17.25
C VAL A 101 -4.82 2.02 17.54
N PRO A 102 -5.37 1.81 18.74
CA PRO A 102 -6.66 2.39 19.11
C PRO A 102 -6.62 3.92 19.09
N VAL A 103 -7.70 4.56 18.63
CA VAL A 103 -7.82 6.04 18.54
C VAL A 103 -7.44 6.75 19.86
N GLN A 104 -7.83 6.22 21.02
CA GLN A 104 -7.57 6.82 22.34
C GLN A 104 -6.08 7.08 22.65
N TYR A 105 -5.18 6.34 22.02
CA TYR A 105 -3.75 6.45 22.27
C TYR A 105 -2.99 7.23 21.18
N ARG A 106 -3.67 7.67 20.12
CA ARG A 106 -3.02 8.29 18.96
C ARG A 106 -2.60 9.72 19.23
N ASP A 107 -3.51 10.56 19.74
CA ASP A 107 -3.31 12.01 19.79
C ASP A 107 -2.06 12.39 20.60
N ALA A 108 -1.84 11.74 21.75
CA ALA A 108 -0.68 11.99 22.61
C ALA A 108 0.63 11.34 22.10
N ASN A 109 0.56 10.37 21.20
CA ASN A 109 1.72 9.56 20.80
C ASN A 109 1.98 9.58 19.29
N LEU A 110 1.33 10.49 18.55
CA LEU A 110 1.34 10.50 17.08
C LEU A 110 2.77 10.49 16.53
N VAL A 111 3.59 11.43 17.00
CA VAL A 111 4.99 11.61 16.58
C VAL A 111 5.81 10.34 16.84
N TYR A 112 5.68 9.73 18.02
CA TYR A 112 6.43 8.52 18.38
C TYR A 112 6.02 7.31 17.54
N ILE A 113 4.72 7.14 17.31
CA ILE A 113 4.19 6.03 16.52
C ILE A 113 4.61 6.18 15.06
N LEU A 114 4.45 7.36 14.47
CA LEU A 114 4.85 7.63 13.08
C LEU A 114 6.36 7.43 12.91
N THR A 115 7.18 7.91 13.85
CA THR A 115 8.64 7.69 13.82
C THR A 115 8.99 6.20 13.81
N ALA A 116 8.32 5.38 14.65
CA ALA A 116 8.55 3.94 14.68
C ALA A 116 8.15 3.25 13.36
N ILE A 117 7.03 3.66 12.77
CA ILE A 117 6.55 3.15 11.48
C ILE A 117 7.53 3.50 10.36
N ASP A 118 7.93 4.77 10.28
CA ASP A 118 8.86 5.27 9.28
C ASP A 118 10.24 4.60 9.40
N ALA A 119 10.71 4.37 10.63
CA ALA A 119 11.95 3.64 10.87
C ALA A 119 11.89 2.21 10.30
N ILE A 120 10.78 1.50 10.51
CA ILE A 120 10.58 0.15 9.95
C ILE A 120 10.61 0.21 8.41
N LEU A 121 9.87 1.13 7.81
CA LEU A 121 9.81 1.30 6.36
C LEU A 121 11.18 1.67 5.75
N ILE A 122 11.97 2.50 6.43
CA ILE A 122 13.34 2.85 6.03
C ILE A 122 14.25 1.63 6.10
N VAL A 123 14.28 0.93 7.24
CA VAL A 123 15.16 -0.23 7.45
C VAL A 123 14.90 -1.30 6.39
N PHE A 124 13.62 -1.64 6.15
CA PHE A 124 13.28 -2.63 5.13
C PHE A 124 13.48 -2.11 3.71
N GLY A 125 13.30 -0.82 3.46
CA GLY A 125 13.57 -0.20 2.17
C GLY A 125 15.05 -0.30 1.81
N PHE A 126 15.94 0.06 2.75
CA PHE A 126 17.39 -0.11 2.59
C PHE A 126 17.78 -1.57 2.45
N TYR A 127 17.23 -2.45 3.29
CA TYR A 127 17.52 -3.89 3.23
C TYR A 127 17.16 -4.51 1.87
N LEU A 128 16.02 -4.11 1.30
CA LEU A 128 15.60 -4.50 -0.05
C LEU A 128 16.58 -3.98 -1.11
N VAL A 129 16.97 -2.70 -1.05
CA VAL A 129 17.92 -2.11 -2.01
C VAL A 129 19.28 -2.80 -1.95
N ILE A 130 19.81 -3.07 -0.75
CA ILE A 130 21.06 -3.83 -0.56
C ILE A 130 20.94 -5.22 -1.19
N THR A 131 19.82 -5.92 -0.96
CA THR A 131 19.58 -7.24 -1.52
C THR A 131 19.50 -7.22 -3.05
N VAL A 132 18.91 -6.17 -3.64
CA VAL A 132 18.87 -5.97 -5.10
C VAL A 132 20.29 -5.86 -5.67
N PHE A 133 21.16 -5.06 -5.04
CA PHE A 133 22.54 -4.90 -5.50
C PHE A 133 23.38 -6.16 -5.27
N GLN A 134 23.20 -6.85 -4.13
CA GLN A 134 23.86 -8.14 -3.88
C GLN A 134 23.46 -9.18 -4.91
N TYR A 135 22.16 -9.28 -5.22
CA TYR A 135 21.66 -10.20 -6.23
C TYR A 135 22.18 -9.85 -7.63
N LYS A 136 22.24 -8.57 -7.99
CA LYS A 136 22.81 -8.12 -9.26
C LYS A 136 24.27 -8.59 -9.44
N THR A 137 25.08 -8.57 -8.38
CA THR A 137 26.50 -8.95 -8.45
C THR A 137 26.71 -10.46 -8.34
N THR A 138 25.95 -11.15 -7.50
CA THR A 138 26.21 -12.56 -7.16
C THR A 138 25.27 -13.55 -7.83
N SER A 139 24.16 -13.07 -8.41
CA SER A 139 23.03 -13.88 -8.92
C SER A 139 22.47 -14.87 -7.88
N LYS A 140 22.71 -14.63 -6.59
CA LYS A 140 22.28 -15.46 -5.46
C LYS A 140 21.72 -14.58 -4.37
N VAL A 141 20.66 -15.03 -3.70
CA VAL A 141 20.11 -14.37 -2.52
C VAL A 141 20.24 -15.32 -1.33
N PRO A 142 20.77 -14.88 -0.18
CA PRO A 142 20.80 -15.71 1.02
C PRO A 142 19.39 -16.20 1.40
N ARG A 143 19.29 -17.44 1.89
CA ARG A 143 18.00 -18.04 2.29
C ARG A 143 17.26 -17.21 3.35
N MET A 144 18.00 -16.60 4.29
CA MET A 144 17.40 -15.73 5.30
C MET A 144 16.81 -14.46 4.69
N SER A 145 17.50 -13.83 3.73
CA SER A 145 16.98 -12.66 3.01
C SER A 145 15.72 -12.99 2.21
N LEU A 146 15.66 -14.18 1.60
CA LEU A 146 14.45 -14.67 0.93
C LEU A 146 13.26 -14.77 1.89
N LEU A 147 13.47 -15.33 3.08
CA LEU A 147 12.40 -15.49 4.07
C LEU A 147 11.93 -14.13 4.62
N ILE A 148 12.87 -13.29 5.04
CA ILE A 148 12.59 -11.98 5.63
C ILE A 148 11.88 -11.08 4.62
N LEU A 149 12.41 -10.97 3.39
CA LEU A 149 11.82 -10.10 2.39
C LEU A 149 10.52 -10.66 1.81
N SER A 150 10.36 -11.99 1.68
CA SER A 150 9.07 -12.59 1.30
C SER A 150 7.97 -12.20 2.29
N PHE A 151 8.25 -12.34 3.59
CA PHE A 151 7.33 -11.94 4.63
C PHE A 151 7.06 -10.42 4.61
N TYR A 152 8.10 -9.61 4.46
CA TYR A 152 7.95 -8.16 4.36
C TYR A 152 7.14 -7.72 3.15
N ILE A 153 7.39 -8.25 1.95
CA ILE A 153 6.63 -7.91 0.73
C ILE A 153 5.15 -8.31 0.87
N ALA A 154 4.86 -9.37 1.61
CA ALA A 154 3.50 -9.83 1.87
C ALA A 154 2.70 -8.91 2.81
N ILE A 155 3.38 -8.25 3.76
CA ILE A 155 2.75 -7.49 4.86
C ILE A 155 3.06 -6.01 4.78
N GLY A 156 4.34 -5.66 4.72
CA GLY A 156 4.90 -4.32 4.90
C GLY A 156 4.19 -3.26 4.07
N PRO A 157 4.32 -3.28 2.73
CA PRO A 157 3.69 -2.26 1.89
C PRO A 157 2.17 -2.18 2.08
N PHE A 158 1.50 -3.32 2.26
CA PHE A 158 0.05 -3.37 2.31
C PHE A 158 -0.55 -2.94 3.65
N ILE A 159 0.16 -3.14 4.77
CA ILE A 159 -0.34 -2.82 6.12
C ILE A 159 0.29 -1.55 6.67
N ILE A 160 1.62 -1.45 6.57
CA ILE A 160 2.39 -0.38 7.21
C ILE A 160 2.22 0.94 6.48
N LEU A 161 2.10 0.92 5.14
CA LEU A 161 1.96 2.15 4.37
C LEU A 161 0.59 2.84 4.57
N PRO A 162 -0.56 2.14 4.57
CA PRO A 162 -1.83 2.75 4.99
C PRO A 162 -1.81 3.25 6.44
N LEU A 163 -1.08 2.57 7.32
CA LEU A 163 -0.93 3.02 8.70
C LEU A 163 -0.17 4.35 8.79
N ALA A 164 0.96 4.46 8.09
CA ALA A 164 1.69 5.70 7.95
C ALA A 164 0.81 6.81 7.34
N ALA A 165 -0.08 6.46 6.39
CA ALA A 165 -0.98 7.40 5.71
C ALA A 165 -1.99 7.99 6.69
N GLN A 166 -2.52 7.14 7.56
CA GLN A 166 -3.42 7.56 8.62
C GLN A 166 -2.72 8.57 9.54
N PHE A 167 -1.53 8.25 10.05
CA PHE A 167 -0.86 9.11 11.02
C PHE A 167 -0.37 10.42 10.43
N VAL A 168 0.25 10.41 9.23
CA VAL A 168 0.68 11.65 8.58
C VAL A 168 -0.53 12.51 8.20
N GLY A 169 -1.65 11.91 7.78
CA GLY A 169 -2.89 12.64 7.49
C GLY A 169 -3.48 13.30 8.73
N GLN A 170 -3.50 12.60 9.87
CA GLN A 170 -3.94 13.18 11.15
C GLN A 170 -3.02 14.30 11.63
N MET A 171 -1.71 14.16 11.46
CA MET A 171 -0.75 15.21 11.81
C MET A 171 -1.01 16.48 10.99
N ILE A 172 -1.19 16.33 9.68
CA ILE A 172 -1.54 17.44 8.77
C ILE A 172 -2.89 18.06 9.15
N SER A 173 -3.87 17.21 9.48
CA SER A 173 -5.20 17.64 9.96
C SER A 173 -5.09 18.54 11.20
N ASN A 174 -4.37 18.06 12.24
CA ASN A 174 -4.15 18.79 13.48
C ASN A 174 -3.53 20.16 13.23
N GLU A 175 -2.46 20.24 12.44
CA GLU A 175 -1.77 21.51 12.16
C GLU A 175 -2.62 22.50 11.36
N ILE A 176 -3.48 22.01 10.45
CA ILE A 176 -4.43 22.87 9.73
C ILE A 176 -5.52 23.37 10.68
N ALA A 177 -6.01 22.51 11.57
CA ALA A 177 -7.11 22.82 12.48
C ALA A 177 -6.73 23.82 13.58
N THR A 178 -5.54 23.68 14.17
CA THR A 178 -5.04 24.58 15.23
C THR A 178 -4.55 25.92 14.69
N ALA A 179 -4.33 26.03 13.37
CA ALA A 179 -3.67 27.17 12.73
C ALA A 179 -2.32 27.52 13.41
N SER A 180 -1.66 26.54 14.04
CA SER A 180 -0.34 26.69 14.63
C SER A 180 0.75 26.67 13.56
N LYS A 181 1.92 27.21 13.91
CA LYS A 181 3.11 26.95 13.10
C LYS A 181 3.49 25.48 13.30
N PRO A 182 3.72 24.73 12.21
CA PRO A 182 4.05 23.32 12.34
C PRO A 182 5.34 23.14 13.11
N ASP A 183 5.35 22.18 14.03
CA ASP A 183 6.60 21.80 14.69
C ASP A 183 7.60 21.27 13.64
N SER A 184 8.88 21.61 13.81
CA SER A 184 9.92 21.22 12.86
C SER A 184 10.06 19.70 12.77
N ILE A 185 9.83 18.98 13.86
CA ILE A 185 9.88 17.52 13.90
C ILE A 185 8.74 16.92 13.07
N GLU A 186 7.52 17.42 13.26
CA GLU A 186 6.33 16.96 12.53
C GLU A 186 6.47 17.18 11.02
N LEU A 187 6.99 18.36 10.62
CA LEU A 187 7.26 18.64 9.22
C LEU A 187 8.31 17.68 8.61
N ILE A 188 9.40 17.40 9.34
CA ILE A 188 10.43 16.46 8.88
C ILE A 188 9.83 15.06 8.73
N LEU A 189 9.05 14.59 9.70
CA LEU A 189 8.38 13.29 9.63
C LEU A 189 7.43 13.22 8.44
N ALA A 190 6.60 14.25 8.20
CA ALA A 190 5.72 14.29 7.03
C ALA A 190 6.49 14.15 5.71
N ILE A 191 7.61 14.87 5.56
CA ILE A 191 8.46 14.79 4.36
C ILE A 191 9.06 13.39 4.20
N VAL A 192 9.52 12.79 5.30
CA VAL A 192 10.06 11.42 5.31
C VAL A 192 8.99 10.41 4.91
N THR A 193 7.80 10.46 5.51
CA THR A 193 6.68 9.57 5.18
C THR A 193 6.27 9.71 3.71
N VAL A 194 6.14 10.94 3.20
CA VAL A 194 5.81 11.21 1.79
C VAL A 194 6.90 10.66 0.85
N THR A 195 8.17 10.78 1.21
CA THR A 195 9.28 10.22 0.43
C THR A 195 9.18 8.69 0.37
N GLN A 196 8.86 8.05 1.50
CA GLN A 196 8.63 6.60 1.54
C GLN A 196 7.42 6.20 0.70
N PHE A 197 6.34 6.99 0.68
CA PHE A 197 5.16 6.71 -0.15
C PHE A 197 5.53 6.67 -1.62
N VAL A 198 6.22 7.69 -2.09
CA VAL A 198 6.66 7.76 -3.48
C VAL A 198 7.55 6.56 -3.81
N PHE A 199 8.49 6.22 -2.94
CA PHE A 199 9.38 5.07 -3.12
C PHE A 199 8.62 3.73 -3.20
N TYR A 200 7.75 3.44 -2.22
CA TYR A 200 7.01 2.18 -2.15
C TYR A 200 5.94 2.07 -3.25
N ILE A 201 5.21 3.14 -3.55
CA ILE A 201 4.26 3.17 -4.68
C ILE A 201 5.01 2.88 -5.98
N TRP A 202 6.10 3.59 -6.24
CA TRP A 202 6.90 3.39 -7.44
C TRP A 202 7.40 1.94 -7.55
N MET A 203 7.94 1.39 -6.47
CA MET A 203 8.43 0.02 -6.41
C MET A 203 7.33 -1.00 -6.70
N MET A 204 6.18 -0.88 -6.02
CA MET A 204 5.04 -1.78 -6.18
C MET A 204 4.51 -1.69 -7.62
N MET A 205 4.24 -0.48 -8.13
CA MET A 205 3.74 -0.31 -9.48
C MET A 205 4.67 -0.96 -10.51
N LYS A 206 5.98 -0.71 -10.44
CA LYS A 206 6.93 -1.30 -11.40
C LYS A 206 6.99 -2.82 -11.30
N THR A 207 6.99 -3.36 -10.08
CA THR A 207 7.07 -4.80 -9.85
C THR A 207 5.83 -5.54 -10.37
N TYR A 208 4.63 -5.04 -10.08
CA TYR A 208 3.39 -5.70 -10.48
C TYR A 208 3.01 -5.46 -11.94
N THR A 209 3.37 -4.31 -12.55
CA THR A 209 3.00 -4.04 -13.97
C THR A 209 3.96 -4.66 -14.99
N THR A 210 5.24 -4.84 -14.65
CA THR A 210 6.24 -5.30 -15.62
C THR A 210 6.34 -6.82 -15.70
N THR A 211 5.78 -7.53 -14.71
CA THR A 211 5.91 -9.00 -14.63
C THR A 211 4.60 -9.67 -15.02
N ILE A 212 4.68 -10.65 -15.93
CA ILE A 212 3.53 -11.45 -16.40
C ILE A 212 3.24 -12.62 -15.43
N ILE A 213 4.10 -12.80 -14.43
CA ILE A 213 3.98 -13.90 -13.46
C ILE A 213 2.91 -13.56 -12.44
N PHE A 214 1.97 -14.50 -12.23
CA PHE A 214 1.00 -14.41 -11.14
C PHE A 214 1.72 -14.46 -9.78
N ARG A 215 1.77 -13.32 -9.10
CA ARG A 215 2.37 -13.24 -7.76
C ARG A 215 1.35 -13.64 -6.70
N ALA A 216 1.67 -14.67 -5.93
CA ALA A 216 0.87 -15.06 -4.77
C ALA A 216 0.99 -13.97 -3.69
N THR A 217 -0.06 -13.16 -3.55
CA THR A 217 -0.15 -12.08 -2.55
C THR A 217 -1.57 -11.97 -2.02
N SER A 218 -1.77 -11.14 -0.99
CA SER A 218 -3.12 -10.81 -0.50
C SER A 218 -3.95 -10.17 -1.61
N LEU A 219 -5.25 -10.46 -1.66
CA LEU A 219 -6.15 -10.02 -2.74
C LEU A 219 -5.61 -10.32 -4.14
N GLN A 220 -5.10 -11.54 -4.36
CA GLN A 220 -4.45 -11.92 -5.61
C GLN A 220 -5.28 -11.63 -6.86
N THR A 221 -4.63 -10.98 -7.84
CA THR A 221 -5.19 -10.63 -9.15
C THR A 221 -4.46 -11.35 -10.29
N LEU A 222 -5.11 -11.38 -11.45
CA LEU A 222 -4.58 -11.90 -12.70
C LEU A 222 -3.57 -10.91 -13.29
N GLU A 223 -3.93 -9.63 -13.31
CA GLU A 223 -3.05 -8.54 -13.73
C GLU A 223 -2.61 -7.70 -12.53
N GLY A 224 -1.37 -7.22 -12.55
CA GLY A 224 -0.85 -6.32 -11.53
C GLY A 224 -1.51 -4.93 -11.52
N SER A 225 -2.17 -4.54 -12.63
CA SER A 225 -2.91 -3.27 -12.75
C SER A 225 -4.02 -3.17 -11.70
N ALA A 226 -4.81 -4.23 -11.54
CA ALA A 226 -5.90 -4.29 -10.57
C ALA A 226 -5.39 -4.25 -9.12
N GLN A 227 -4.32 -4.99 -8.80
CA GLN A 227 -3.72 -4.98 -7.46
C GLN A 227 -3.18 -3.59 -7.09
N ASN A 228 -2.45 -2.95 -8.00
CA ASN A 228 -1.93 -1.60 -7.80
C ASN A 228 -3.07 -0.59 -7.59
N LYS A 229 -4.17 -0.73 -8.33
CA LYS A 229 -5.33 0.15 -8.19
C LYS A 229 -5.96 0.05 -6.79
N VAL A 230 -6.22 -1.17 -6.30
CA VAL A 230 -6.73 -1.35 -4.91
C VAL A 230 -5.75 -0.79 -3.88
N PHE A 231 -4.45 -1.03 -4.09
CA PHE A 231 -3.41 -0.54 -3.20
C PHE A 231 -3.41 1.01 -3.12
N LEU A 232 -3.41 1.69 -4.28
CA LEU A 232 -3.47 3.14 -4.36
C LEU A 232 -4.75 3.71 -3.77
N VAL A 233 -5.91 3.13 -4.10
CA VAL A 233 -7.20 3.51 -3.53
C VAL A 233 -7.15 3.44 -2.02
N THR A 234 -6.69 2.32 -1.45
CA THR A 234 -6.64 2.14 0.01
C THR A 234 -5.73 3.19 0.65
N LEU A 235 -4.55 3.43 0.07
CA LEU A 235 -3.58 4.38 0.60
C LEU A 235 -4.09 5.82 0.54
N PHE A 236 -4.53 6.28 -0.64
CA PHE A 236 -5.01 7.65 -0.80
C PHE A 236 -6.29 7.91 -0.04
N ASN A 237 -7.22 6.95 -0.02
CA ASN A 237 -8.44 7.10 0.73
C ASN A 237 -8.16 7.18 2.23
N THR A 238 -7.26 6.36 2.77
CA THR A 238 -6.83 6.44 4.18
C THR A 238 -6.22 7.81 4.48
N LEU A 239 -5.31 8.29 3.65
CA LEU A 239 -4.69 9.61 3.81
C LEU A 239 -5.72 10.74 3.81
N ILE A 240 -6.62 10.76 2.82
CA ILE A 240 -7.63 11.80 2.64
C ILE A 240 -8.62 11.79 3.80
N CYS A 241 -9.13 10.62 4.20
CA CYS A 241 -10.00 10.51 5.36
C CYS A 241 -9.30 10.95 6.66
N ALA A 242 -8.01 10.65 6.81
CA ALA A 242 -7.23 11.07 7.97
C ALA A 242 -7.03 12.59 8.02
N ILE A 243 -6.82 13.25 6.87
CA ILE A 243 -6.72 14.72 6.78
C ILE A 243 -8.03 15.41 7.20
N ALA A 244 -9.18 14.75 7.03
CA ALA A 244 -10.48 15.29 7.44
C ALA A 244 -10.82 15.08 8.93
N THR A 245 -9.89 14.60 9.76
CA THR A 245 -10.19 14.20 11.15
C THR A 245 -10.56 15.38 12.05
N ASP A 246 -9.82 16.48 11.95
CA ASP A 246 -9.86 17.63 12.87
C ASP A 246 -10.26 18.92 12.15
N MET A 247 -10.61 18.81 10.86
CA MET A 247 -11.00 19.94 10.04
C MET A 247 -12.43 20.41 10.35
N ASP A 248 -12.66 21.71 10.13
CA ASP A 248 -14.00 22.28 10.16
C ASP A 248 -14.96 21.57 9.18
N ARG A 249 -16.27 21.70 9.45
CA ARG A 249 -17.32 21.03 8.69
C ARG A 249 -17.26 21.21 7.17
N ILE A 250 -16.91 22.42 6.69
CA ILE A 250 -16.85 22.72 5.25
C ILE A 250 -15.68 21.98 4.58
N PRO A 251 -14.42 22.16 4.99
CA PRO A 251 -13.31 21.40 4.41
C PRO A 251 -13.46 19.88 4.61
N GLN A 252 -13.95 19.42 5.77
CA GLN A 252 -14.23 18.00 6.01
C GLN A 252 -15.24 17.43 4.98
N THR A 253 -16.31 18.15 4.71
CA THR A 253 -17.33 17.80 3.70
C THR A 253 -16.70 17.63 2.31
N VAL A 254 -15.87 18.59 1.90
CA VAL A 254 -15.19 18.54 0.59
C VAL A 254 -14.26 17.34 0.49
N ILE A 255 -13.45 17.08 1.53
CA ILE A 255 -12.50 15.97 1.56
C ILE A 255 -13.23 14.62 1.57
N THR A 256 -14.35 14.52 2.28
CA THR A 256 -15.21 13.33 2.28
C THR A 256 -15.83 13.07 0.91
N ALA A 257 -16.17 14.13 0.16
CA ALA A 257 -16.64 14.01 -1.22
C ALA A 257 -15.56 13.43 -2.14
N ILE A 258 -14.31 13.88 -1.97
CA ILE A 258 -13.17 13.35 -2.72
C ILE A 258 -12.96 11.86 -2.37
N SER A 259 -13.06 11.47 -1.10
CA SER A 259 -13.02 10.08 -0.67
C SER A 259 -14.09 9.21 -1.35
N MET A 260 -15.34 9.68 -1.46
CA MET A 260 -16.39 8.96 -2.19
C MET A 260 -16.01 8.72 -3.67
N LEU A 261 -15.45 9.72 -4.35
CA LEU A 261 -15.01 9.57 -5.74
C LEU A 261 -13.91 8.52 -5.88
N ILE A 262 -13.01 8.41 -4.90
CA ILE A 262 -11.97 7.39 -4.88
C ILE A 262 -12.57 5.99 -4.71
N TYR A 263 -13.61 5.82 -3.88
CA TYR A 263 -14.33 4.55 -3.80
C TYR A 263 -15.10 4.21 -5.08
N VAL A 264 -15.70 5.20 -5.76
CA VAL A 264 -16.30 4.99 -7.09
C VAL A 264 -15.24 4.51 -8.09
N PHE A 265 -14.05 5.12 -8.06
CA PHE A 265 -12.92 4.65 -8.86
C PHE A 265 -12.50 3.22 -8.47
N SER A 266 -12.55 2.85 -7.19
CA SER A 266 -12.27 1.48 -6.71
C SER A 266 -13.19 0.43 -7.33
N ILE A 267 -14.49 0.73 -7.48
CA ILE A 267 -15.48 -0.18 -8.06
C ILE A 267 -15.06 -0.65 -9.46
N THR A 268 -14.54 0.27 -10.28
CA THR A 268 -14.10 -0.04 -11.65
C THR A 268 -12.96 -1.07 -11.69
N THR A 269 -12.25 -1.31 -10.58
CA THR A 269 -11.21 -2.35 -10.49
C THR A 269 -11.77 -3.75 -10.67
N VAL A 270 -13.03 -4.00 -10.28
CA VAL A 270 -13.66 -5.33 -10.38
C VAL A 270 -14.14 -5.64 -11.80
N PHE A 271 -14.41 -4.60 -12.59
CA PHE A 271 -14.95 -4.71 -13.95
C PHE A 271 -13.90 -4.62 -15.08
N ASN A 272 -12.63 -4.41 -14.73
CA ASN A 272 -11.55 -4.42 -15.70
C ASN A 272 -11.25 -5.86 -16.21
N CYS A 273 -10.42 -5.98 -17.25
CA CYS A 273 -9.84 -7.28 -17.61
C CYS A 273 -8.80 -7.71 -16.57
N GLY A 274 -8.66 -9.01 -16.33
CA GLY A 274 -7.59 -9.55 -15.50
C GLY A 274 -7.67 -9.19 -14.01
N THR A 275 -8.85 -9.23 -13.40
CA THR A 275 -9.07 -8.80 -12.01
C THR A 275 -8.74 -9.90 -11.01
N PHE A 276 -9.57 -10.14 -10.00
CA PHE A 276 -9.23 -11.06 -8.91
C PHE A 276 -9.43 -12.52 -9.33
N ILE A 277 -8.51 -13.39 -8.89
CA ILE A 277 -8.58 -14.83 -9.17
C ILE A 277 -9.75 -15.48 -8.42
N ARG A 278 -10.01 -15.06 -7.18
CA ARG A 278 -11.11 -15.58 -6.36
C ARG A 278 -12.29 -14.62 -6.40
N HIS A 279 -13.49 -15.17 -6.63
CA HIS A 279 -14.74 -14.41 -6.62
C HIS A 279 -15.02 -13.76 -5.25
N SER A 280 -14.61 -14.40 -4.15
CA SER A 280 -14.73 -13.81 -2.81
C SER A 280 -13.98 -12.49 -2.67
N HIS A 281 -12.78 -12.37 -3.27
CA HIS A 281 -12.02 -11.13 -3.26
C HIS A 281 -12.72 -10.03 -4.06
N GLN A 282 -13.38 -10.38 -5.17
CA GLN A 282 -14.19 -9.43 -5.96
C GLN A 282 -15.35 -8.87 -5.13
N ILE A 283 -16.09 -9.75 -4.44
CA ILE A 283 -17.19 -9.37 -3.55
C ILE A 283 -16.66 -8.45 -2.44
N MET A 284 -15.52 -8.79 -1.81
CA MET A 284 -14.92 -7.98 -0.75
C MET A 284 -14.58 -6.56 -1.24
N ILE A 285 -13.95 -6.43 -2.41
CA ILE A 285 -13.58 -5.10 -2.94
C ILE A 285 -14.79 -4.31 -3.40
N LEU A 286 -15.74 -4.95 -4.10
CA LEU A 286 -16.96 -4.29 -4.55
C LEU A 286 -17.82 -3.85 -3.35
N GLY A 287 -18.10 -4.77 -2.44
CA GLY A 287 -18.90 -4.52 -1.24
C GLY A 287 -18.23 -3.52 -0.30
N GLY A 288 -16.91 -3.62 -0.10
CA GLY A 288 -16.14 -2.65 0.69
C GLY A 288 -16.15 -1.26 0.08
N SER A 289 -16.08 -1.15 -1.25
CA SER A 289 -16.15 0.15 -1.93
C SER A 289 -17.54 0.78 -1.85
N ILE A 290 -18.61 -0.01 -2.05
CA ILE A 290 -19.99 0.47 -1.91
C ILE A 290 -20.27 0.89 -0.46
N LEU A 291 -19.86 0.07 0.51
CA LEU A 291 -19.99 0.39 1.93
C LEU A 291 -19.21 1.67 2.28
N GLY A 292 -17.99 1.83 1.75
CA GLY A 292 -17.21 3.04 1.92
C GLY A 292 -17.91 4.29 1.39
N ILE A 293 -18.57 4.21 0.23
CA ILE A 293 -19.40 5.31 -0.31
C ILE A 293 -20.55 5.62 0.64
N VAL A 294 -21.28 4.61 1.12
CA VAL A 294 -22.43 4.81 2.02
C VAL A 294 -21.99 5.43 3.35
N ILE A 295 -20.90 4.95 3.95
CA ILE A 295 -20.38 5.50 5.21
C ILE A 295 -19.92 6.95 5.00
N SER A 296 -19.14 7.21 3.95
CA SER A 296 -18.75 8.58 3.60
C SER A 296 -19.97 9.47 3.31
N ALA A 297 -21.04 8.93 2.73
CA ALA A 297 -22.29 9.64 2.50
C ALA A 297 -22.98 10.03 3.81
N VAL A 298 -23.02 9.12 4.79
CA VAL A 298 -23.58 9.37 6.13
C VAL A 298 -22.80 10.49 6.83
N ASN A 299 -21.47 10.56 6.65
CA ASN A 299 -20.64 11.60 7.25
C ASN A 299 -20.96 13.03 6.73
N PHE A 300 -21.68 13.20 5.60
CA PHE A 300 -22.17 14.53 5.17
C PHE A 300 -23.29 15.10 6.02
N CYS A 301 -24.08 14.22 6.64
CA CYS A 301 -25.14 14.58 7.55
C CYS A 301 -24.67 14.26 8.97
N PRO A 302 -23.67 14.97 9.52
CA PRO A 302 -23.40 14.84 10.94
C PRO A 302 -24.71 15.19 11.63
N ALA A 303 -25.22 14.23 12.41
CA ALA A 303 -26.48 14.36 13.13
C ALA A 303 -26.48 15.74 13.77
N GLU A 304 -27.43 16.55 13.31
CA GLU A 304 -27.59 17.96 13.65
C GLU A 304 -27.31 18.13 15.14
N LYS A 305 -26.34 19.01 15.48
CA LYS A 305 -25.89 19.30 16.84
C LYS A 305 -27.07 19.13 17.80
N GLN A 306 -27.13 18.00 18.49
CA GLN A 306 -28.03 17.86 19.63
C GLN A 306 -27.44 18.80 20.67
N ASN A 307 -27.94 20.04 20.62
CA ASN A 307 -27.63 21.14 21.50
C ASN A 307 -27.83 20.67 22.95
N GLN A 308 -26.74 20.29 23.63
CA GLN A 308 -26.60 20.29 25.09
C GLN A 308 -25.14 20.61 25.42
#